data_AF-R6Z357-F1
#
_entry.id   AF-R6Z357-F1
#
_cell.length_a   1.000
_cell.length_b   1.000
_cell.length_c   1.000
_cell.angle_alpha   90.00
_cell.angle_beta   90.00
_cell.angle_gamma   90.00
#
_symmetry.space_group_name_H-M   'P 1'
#
loop_
_entity.id
_entity.type
_entity.pdbx_description
1 polymer ?
#
loop_
_entity_poly.entity_id
_entity_poly.type
_entity_poly.pdbx_seq_one_letter_code
_entity_poly.pdbx_strand_id
1 'polypeptide(L)'
;MGKFRRTLRWILLHLASPEVVFLNQEALKQDAIRMEENGLLYTQEIYRAFLYQFQEFFSQLQIQVGFYVGCANLGRSLNNLKMKTCYPRVSREKGHIEYQHLYELGLALDTLKNPVDNSITDSCHLHMISGANQGGKSTFLRSVGIAQVMMQAGMFVPATYFESPLYDNILTHFTRREDSSMNSGRLDEEMKRMNRIIDMVTDHSLILFNESFSSTTEKEGSQIAEHIIQAMYDSGVSVFMVTHLFAFASQMYAKNLSGARFLSAERKEDGARTFKMIDHKPTETSYGLDLYAEIIEKGAEQE
;
A
#
# COMPACT_ATOMS: atom_id res chain seq x y z
N MET A 1 -44.44 53.93 76.79
CA MET A 1 -44.68 52.51 76.42
C MET A 1 -45.44 52.30 75.10
N GLY A 2 -46.37 53.18 74.66
CA GLY A 2 -47.22 52.93 73.48
C GLY A 2 -46.53 52.97 72.10
N LYS A 3 -45.54 53.85 71.89
CA LYS A 3 -44.77 53.91 70.62
C LYS A 3 -43.93 52.66 70.39
N PHE A 4 -43.21 52.18 71.41
CA PHE A 4 -42.36 51.00 71.32
C PHE A 4 -43.14 49.73 70.94
N ARG A 5 -44.30 49.49 71.58
CA ARG A 5 -45.17 48.36 71.24
C ARG A 5 -45.74 48.44 69.82
N ARG A 6 -46.01 49.64 69.31
CA ARG A 6 -46.47 49.82 67.92
C ARG A 6 -45.37 49.53 66.91
N THR A 7 -44.15 49.99 67.15
CA THR A 7 -43.00 49.71 66.28
C THR A 7 -42.67 48.21 66.27
N LEU A 8 -42.66 47.56 67.44
CA LEU A 8 -42.39 46.13 67.55
C LEU A 8 -43.46 45.28 66.85
N ARG A 9 -44.74 45.67 66.99
CA ARG A 9 -45.86 45.00 66.31
C ARG A 9 -45.83 45.22 64.79
N TRP A 10 -45.42 46.41 64.34
CA TRP A 10 -45.24 46.71 62.91
C TRP A 10 -44.09 45.89 62.30
N ILE A 11 -42.97 45.76 63.01
CA ILE A 11 -41.83 44.91 62.60
C ILE A 11 -42.24 43.43 62.55
N LEU A 12 -42.92 42.92 63.58
CA LEU A 12 -43.39 41.53 63.64
C LEU A 12 -44.43 41.22 62.53
N LEU A 13 -45.30 42.17 62.20
CA LEU A 13 -46.27 42.04 61.10
C LEU A 13 -45.61 42.09 59.72
N HIS A 14 -44.53 42.87 59.56
CA HIS A 14 -43.78 42.92 58.29
C HIS A 14 -42.91 41.67 58.11
N LEU A 15 -42.27 41.15 59.16
CA LEU A 15 -41.49 39.90 59.07
C LEU A 15 -42.36 38.66 58.88
N ALA A 16 -43.66 38.73 59.20
CA ALA A 16 -44.62 37.65 59.00
C ALA A 16 -45.41 37.76 57.67
N SER A 17 -45.07 38.73 56.80
CA SER A 17 -45.65 38.84 55.47
C SER A 17 -45.17 37.68 54.57
N PRO A 18 -46.07 37.00 53.84
CA PRO A 18 -45.71 35.92 52.91
C PRO A 18 -44.86 36.40 51.71
N GLU A 19 -44.68 37.71 51.53
CA GLU A 19 -43.82 38.31 50.50
C GLU A 19 -42.44 38.73 51.04
N VAL A 20 -42.16 38.56 52.34
CA VAL A 20 -40.83 38.83 52.91
C VAL A 20 -39.97 37.58 52.77
N VAL A 21 -39.19 37.55 51.68
CA VAL A 21 -38.09 36.60 51.52
C VAL A 21 -37.00 36.96 52.52
N PHE A 22 -36.92 36.21 53.63
CA PHE A 22 -35.72 36.21 54.45
C PHE A 22 -34.58 35.61 53.63
N LEU A 23 -33.76 36.48 53.04
CA LEU A 23 -32.47 36.10 52.50
C LEU A 23 -31.55 35.75 53.67
N ASN A 24 -31.72 34.54 54.22
CA ASN A 24 -30.66 33.95 55.01
C ASN A 24 -29.45 33.87 54.07
N GLN A 25 -28.28 34.35 54.51
CA GLN A 25 -27.08 34.38 53.67
C GLN A 25 -26.77 33.00 53.07
N GLU A 26 -27.22 31.94 53.71
CA GLU A 26 -27.12 30.55 53.27
C GLU A 26 -27.94 30.23 52.01
N ALA A 27 -29.18 30.71 51.90
CA ALA A 27 -30.02 30.50 50.71
C ALA A 27 -29.49 31.27 49.50
N LEU A 28 -29.08 32.53 49.69
CA LEU A 28 -28.47 33.34 48.63
C LEU A 28 -27.14 32.72 48.16
N LYS A 29 -26.35 32.16 49.09
CA LYS A 29 -25.13 31.41 48.76
C LYS A 29 -25.42 30.16 47.94
N GLN A 30 -26.46 29.39 48.29
CA GLN A 30 -26.83 28.20 47.53
C GLN A 30 -27.34 28.53 46.11
N ASP A 31 -28.12 29.59 45.95
CA ASP A 31 -28.59 30.03 44.64
C ASP A 31 -27.43 30.54 43.76
N ALA A 32 -26.46 31.25 44.36
CA ALA A 32 -25.25 31.68 43.67
C ALA A 32 -24.40 30.49 43.20
N ILE A 33 -24.21 29.48 44.07
CA ILE A 33 -23.50 28.23 43.71
C ILE A 33 -24.23 27.52 42.55
N ARG A 34 -25.56 27.40 42.63
CA ARG A 34 -26.35 26.74 41.58
C ARG A 34 -26.30 27.51 40.26
N MET A 35 -26.27 28.84 40.29
CA MET A 35 -26.10 29.68 39.11
C MET A 35 -24.70 29.51 38.49
N GLU A 36 -23.66 29.42 39.31
CA GLU A 36 -22.29 29.13 38.88
C GLU A 36 -22.18 27.74 38.23
N GLU A 37 -22.73 26.70 38.86
CA GLU A 37 -22.77 25.33 38.33
C GLU A 37 -23.51 25.25 37.01
N ASN A 38 -24.71 25.85 36.92
CA ASN A 38 -25.48 25.88 35.66
C ASN A 38 -24.78 26.70 34.58
N GLY A 39 -24.13 27.80 34.94
CA GLY A 39 -23.32 28.60 34.03
C GLY A 39 -22.14 27.80 33.47
N LEU A 40 -21.49 26.98 34.30
CA LEU A 40 -20.41 26.10 33.87
C LEU A 40 -20.91 24.99 32.93
N LEU A 41 -22.02 24.34 33.26
CA LEU A 41 -22.62 23.29 32.42
C LEU A 41 -23.05 23.85 31.06
N TYR A 42 -23.71 25.02 31.04
CA TYR A 42 -24.11 25.70 29.81
C TYR A 42 -22.90 26.08 28.96
N THR A 43 -21.83 26.58 29.60
CA THR A 43 -20.58 26.90 28.91
C THR A 43 -19.95 25.64 28.33
N GLN A 44 -19.88 24.54 29.09
CA GLN A 44 -19.38 23.26 28.59
C GLN A 44 -20.20 22.75 27.40
N GLU A 45 -21.53 22.86 27.44
CA GLU A 45 -22.40 22.42 26.34
C GLU A 45 -22.13 23.20 25.05
N ILE A 46 -21.95 24.52 25.14
CA ILE A 46 -21.57 25.37 24.01
C ILE A 46 -20.22 24.95 23.43
N TYR A 47 -19.22 24.74 24.29
CA TYR A 47 -17.86 24.41 23.84
C TYR A 47 -17.67 22.94 23.46
N ARG A 48 -18.61 22.04 23.80
CA ARG A 48 -18.45 20.60 23.59
C ARG A 48 -18.14 20.26 22.13
N ALA A 49 -18.94 20.79 21.20
CA ALA A 49 -18.74 20.55 19.78
C ALA A 49 -17.39 21.07 19.27
N PHE A 50 -16.99 22.26 19.73
CA PHE A 50 -15.69 22.85 19.42
C PHE A 50 -14.53 21.98 19.94
N LEU A 51 -14.60 21.52 21.19
CA LEU A 51 -13.56 20.66 21.79
C LEU A 51 -13.42 19.34 21.05
N TYR A 52 -14.53 18.72 20.62
CA TYR A 52 -14.49 17.50 19.80
C TYR A 52 -13.81 17.75 18.45
N GLN A 53 -14.20 18.80 17.72
CA GLN A 53 -13.58 19.15 16.44
C GLN A 53 -12.10 19.49 16.60
N PHE A 54 -11.75 20.19 17.68
CA PHE A 54 -10.38 20.54 18.01
C PHE A 54 -9.54 19.29 18.28
N GLN A 55 -10.04 18.36 19.09
CA GLN A 55 -9.37 17.09 19.36
C GLN A 55 -9.19 16.25 18.08
N GLU A 56 -10.23 16.16 17.24
CA GLU A 56 -10.16 15.45 15.96
C GLU A 56 -9.11 16.09 15.04
N PHE A 57 -9.08 17.41 14.93
CA PHE A 57 -8.09 18.14 14.15
C PHE A 57 -6.66 17.81 14.59
N PHE A 58 -6.35 17.87 15.90
CA PHE A 58 -5.01 17.55 16.38
C PHE A 58 -4.66 16.08 16.23
N SER A 59 -5.64 15.18 16.35
CA SER A 59 -5.43 13.75 16.09
C SER A 59 -5.05 13.50 14.63
N GLN A 60 -5.79 14.10 13.69
CA GLN A 60 -5.47 14.01 12.26
C GLN A 60 -4.10 14.64 11.94
N LEU A 61 -3.81 15.82 12.50
CA LEU A 61 -2.54 16.50 12.32
C LEU A 61 -1.38 15.64 12.85
N GLN A 62 -1.53 15.02 14.01
CA GLN A 62 -0.52 14.13 14.58
C GLN A 62 -0.22 12.95 13.66
N ILE A 63 -1.25 12.32 13.07
CA ILE A 63 -1.08 11.21 12.13
C ILE A 63 -0.36 11.67 10.87
N GLN A 64 -0.79 12.78 10.27
CA GLN A 64 -0.19 13.33 9.05
C GLN A 64 1.28 13.74 9.26
N VAL A 65 1.57 14.48 10.35
CA VAL A 65 2.94 14.86 10.70
C VAL A 65 3.78 13.63 11.01
N GLY A 66 3.23 12.65 11.75
CA GLY A 66 3.88 11.38 12.04
C GLY A 66 4.31 10.63 10.77
N PHE A 67 3.44 10.59 9.76
CA PHE A 67 3.75 10.01 8.45
C PHE A 67 4.94 10.70 7.78
N TYR A 68 4.93 12.04 7.68
CA TYR A 68 6.04 12.78 7.05
C TYR A 68 7.35 12.70 7.83
N VAL A 69 7.30 12.69 9.17
CA VAL A 69 8.47 12.43 10.02
C VAL A 69 9.00 11.02 9.78
N GLY A 70 8.12 10.02 9.67
CA GLY A 70 8.47 8.65 9.30
C GLY A 70 9.17 8.57 7.94
N CYS A 71 8.64 9.25 6.92
CA CYS A 71 9.26 9.35 5.61
C CYS A 71 10.66 9.97 5.72
N ALA A 72 10.79 11.12 6.40
CA ALA A 72 12.08 11.79 6.58
C ALA A 72 13.11 10.90 7.29
N ASN A 73 12.68 10.14 8.30
CA ASN A 73 13.54 9.19 9.00
C ASN A 73 13.99 8.03 8.10
N LEU A 74 13.07 7.44 7.32
CA LEU A 74 13.41 6.43 6.33
C LEU A 74 14.41 6.96 5.31
N GLY A 75 14.19 8.17 4.77
CA GLY A 75 15.09 8.80 3.82
C GLY A 75 16.50 9.02 4.38
N ARG A 76 16.61 9.45 5.65
CA ARG A 76 17.90 9.55 6.35
C ARG A 76 18.58 8.19 6.50
N SER A 77 17.84 7.15 6.89
CA SER A 77 18.38 5.79 7.02
C SER A 77 18.94 5.26 5.70
N LEU A 78 18.20 5.43 4.61
CA LEU A 78 18.65 5.03 3.27
C LEU A 78 19.88 5.85 2.82
N ASN A 79 19.89 7.15 3.08
CA ASN A 79 21.05 7.99 2.77
C ASN A 79 22.31 7.57 3.54
N ASN A 80 22.16 7.20 4.82
CA ASN A 80 23.27 6.67 5.63
C ASN A 80 23.81 5.34 5.07
N LEU A 81 22.95 4.52 4.48
CA LEU A 81 23.31 3.30 3.75
C LEU A 81 23.84 3.57 2.34
N LYS A 82 23.96 4.84 1.93
CA LYS A 82 24.34 5.29 0.58
C LYS A 82 23.40 4.77 -0.51
N MET A 83 22.16 4.46 -0.15
CA MET A 83 21.10 4.03 -1.05
C MET A 83 20.45 5.27 -1.67
N LYS A 84 20.45 5.34 -3.00
CA LYS A 84 19.93 6.50 -3.72
C LYS A 84 18.40 6.52 -3.70
N THR A 85 17.83 7.71 -3.60
CA THR A 85 16.39 7.93 -3.67
C THR A 85 16.10 9.16 -4.51
N CYS A 86 14.88 9.27 -5.05
CA CYS A 86 14.43 10.45 -5.77
C CYS A 86 12.97 10.76 -5.42
N TYR A 87 12.57 12.02 -5.60
CA TYR A 87 11.15 12.37 -5.60
C TYR A 87 10.57 12.06 -6.98
N PRO A 88 9.51 11.24 -7.06
CA PRO A 88 8.96 10.78 -8.33
C PRO A 88 8.19 11.88 -9.08
N ARG A 89 7.95 11.65 -10.37
CA ARG A 89 7.13 12.50 -11.24
C ARG A 89 5.88 11.78 -11.67
N VAL A 90 4.77 12.52 -11.78
CA VAL A 90 3.52 11.99 -12.33
C VAL A 90 3.57 12.12 -13.85
N SER A 91 3.54 10.98 -14.53
CA SER A 91 3.35 10.94 -15.98
C SER A 91 1.93 11.34 -16.34
N ARG A 92 1.79 12.16 -17.40
CA ARG A 92 0.49 12.52 -17.98
C ARG A 92 0.04 11.57 -19.08
N GLU A 93 0.96 10.75 -19.59
CA GLU A 93 0.69 9.78 -20.64
C GLU A 93 0.33 8.43 -20.02
N LYS A 94 -0.83 7.90 -20.40
CA LYS A 94 -1.27 6.57 -19.97
C LYS A 94 -0.28 5.52 -20.49
N GLY A 95 0.28 4.71 -19.58
CA GLY A 95 1.24 3.66 -19.91
C GLY A 95 2.71 4.10 -19.95
N HIS A 96 3.01 5.40 -19.89
CA HIS A 96 4.41 5.85 -19.86
C HIS A 96 5.04 5.61 -18.48
N ILE A 97 6.02 4.70 -18.45
CA ILE A 97 6.79 4.36 -17.24
C ILE A 97 8.27 4.57 -17.55
N GLU A 98 8.92 5.34 -16.68
CA GLU A 98 10.37 5.51 -16.71
C GLU A 98 10.93 5.42 -15.30
N TYR A 99 11.92 4.56 -15.09
CA TYR A 99 12.71 4.57 -13.88
C TYR A 99 14.15 4.18 -14.14
N GLN A 100 15.04 4.78 -13.36
CA GLN A 100 16.47 4.54 -13.44
C GLN A 100 16.98 4.04 -12.09
N HIS A 101 17.71 2.94 -12.12
CA HIS A 101 18.29 2.31 -10.94
C HIS A 101 17.27 2.04 -9.83
N LEU A 102 16.08 1.56 -10.19
CA LEU A 102 15.05 1.15 -9.23
C LEU A 102 15.47 -0.15 -8.53
N TYR A 103 15.49 -0.15 -7.20
CA TYR A 103 15.78 -1.33 -6.40
C TYR A 103 14.65 -1.63 -5.41
N GLU A 104 14.62 -2.87 -4.89
CA GLU A 104 13.58 -3.32 -3.98
C GLU A 104 13.88 -2.88 -2.54
N LEU A 105 13.04 -1.99 -2.00
CA LEU A 105 13.27 -1.36 -0.70
C LEU A 105 13.28 -2.35 0.47
N GLY A 106 12.39 -3.35 0.47
CA GLY A 106 12.32 -4.35 1.53
C GLY A 106 13.63 -5.14 1.63
N LEU A 107 14.11 -5.67 0.50
CA LEU A 107 15.39 -6.37 0.42
C LEU A 107 16.57 -5.49 0.86
N ALA A 108 16.55 -4.20 0.50
CA ALA A 108 17.59 -3.26 0.90
C ALA A 108 17.64 -3.09 2.43
N LEU A 109 16.47 -2.95 3.07
CA LEU A 109 16.36 -2.79 4.52
C LEU A 109 16.66 -4.09 5.28
N ASP A 110 16.23 -5.24 4.76
CA ASP A 110 16.47 -6.54 5.37
C ASP A 110 17.95 -6.94 5.34
N THR A 111 18.63 -6.66 4.23
CA THR A 111 20.03 -7.07 4.02
C THR A 111 21.04 -5.99 4.39
N LEU A 112 20.59 -4.75 4.56
CA LEU A 112 21.43 -3.55 4.74
C LEU A 112 22.47 -3.38 3.61
N LYS A 113 22.16 -3.89 2.41
CA LYS A 113 23.02 -3.85 1.22
C LYS A 113 22.23 -3.29 0.04
N ASN A 114 22.94 -2.70 -0.92
CA ASN A 114 22.34 -2.27 -2.18
C ASN A 114 21.88 -3.50 -2.98
N PRO A 115 20.56 -3.68 -3.19
CA PRO A 115 20.09 -4.70 -4.11
C PRO A 115 20.50 -4.36 -5.54
N VAL A 116 20.46 -5.37 -6.41
CA VAL A 116 20.62 -5.12 -7.84
C VAL A 116 19.44 -4.28 -8.34
N ASP A 117 19.74 -3.14 -8.92
CA ASP A 117 18.77 -2.20 -9.47
C ASP A 117 18.35 -2.58 -10.90
N ASN A 118 17.25 -2.03 -11.38
CA ASN A 118 16.79 -2.17 -12.77
C ASN A 118 16.32 -0.83 -13.33
N SER A 119 16.40 -0.66 -14.64
CA SER A 119 15.97 0.56 -15.34
C SER A 119 15.07 0.18 -16.50
N ILE A 120 13.98 0.92 -16.68
CA ILE A 120 13.03 0.75 -17.79
C ILE A 120 12.61 2.15 -18.25
N THR A 121 12.45 2.29 -19.57
CA THR A 121 11.84 3.45 -20.22
C THR A 121 11.01 2.92 -21.37
N ASP A 122 9.68 3.06 -21.30
CA ASP A 122 8.76 2.77 -22.40
C ASP A 122 7.37 3.35 -22.15
N SER A 123 6.48 3.20 -23.13
CA SER A 123 5.04 3.46 -23.02
C SER A 123 4.24 2.16 -23.19
N CYS A 124 4.75 1.04 -22.65
CA CYS A 124 4.05 -0.25 -22.69
C CYS A 124 3.10 -0.38 -21.49
N HIS A 125 1.96 -1.03 -21.71
CA HIS A 125 1.03 -1.38 -20.63
C HIS A 125 1.05 -2.88 -20.32
N LEU A 126 1.80 -3.70 -21.06
CA LEU A 126 2.04 -5.10 -20.73
C LEU A 126 3.54 -5.39 -20.64
N HIS A 127 4.00 -5.78 -19.46
CA HIS A 127 5.36 -6.25 -19.23
C HIS A 127 5.32 -7.72 -18.83
N MET A 128 5.87 -8.57 -19.68
CA MET A 128 5.99 -10.01 -19.43
C MET A 128 7.41 -10.35 -19.01
N ILE A 129 7.57 -10.92 -17.81
CA ILE A 129 8.87 -11.24 -17.23
C ILE A 129 9.01 -12.76 -17.12
N SER A 130 9.98 -13.31 -17.85
CA SER A 130 10.32 -14.73 -17.87
C SER A 130 11.79 -14.95 -17.49
N GLY A 131 12.32 -16.16 -17.68
CA GLY A 131 13.72 -16.49 -17.40
C GLY A 131 13.90 -17.36 -16.16
N ALA A 132 15.15 -17.71 -15.86
CA ALA A 132 15.48 -18.74 -14.89
C ALA A 132 14.92 -18.46 -13.48
N ASN A 133 14.60 -19.53 -12.76
CA ASN A 133 14.22 -19.45 -11.35
C ASN A 133 15.29 -18.75 -10.52
N GLN A 134 14.84 -18.08 -9.46
CA GLN A 134 15.71 -17.31 -8.55
C GLN A 134 16.54 -16.20 -9.24
N GLY A 135 16.18 -15.77 -10.46
CA GLY A 135 16.78 -14.63 -11.15
C GLY A 135 16.31 -13.25 -10.69
N GLY A 136 15.58 -13.15 -9.56
CA GLY A 136 15.14 -11.86 -9.01
C GLY A 136 13.83 -11.30 -9.58
N LYS A 137 13.11 -12.03 -10.44
CA LYS A 137 11.86 -11.58 -11.09
C LYS A 137 10.80 -11.07 -10.11
N SER A 138 10.49 -11.83 -9.05
CA SER A 138 9.51 -11.40 -8.04
C SER A 138 10.01 -10.23 -7.21
N THR A 139 11.32 -10.09 -7.00
CA THR A 139 11.93 -8.93 -6.33
C THR A 139 11.80 -7.67 -7.19
N PHE A 140 12.05 -7.79 -8.50
CA PHE A 140 11.79 -6.73 -9.47
C PHE A 140 10.31 -6.33 -9.51
N LEU A 141 9.39 -7.30 -9.54
CA LEU A 141 7.96 -7.01 -9.53
C LEU A 141 7.54 -6.26 -8.25
N ARG A 142 8.08 -6.65 -7.08
CA ARG A 142 7.84 -5.93 -5.82
C ARG A 142 8.43 -4.52 -5.85
N SER A 143 9.60 -4.30 -6.45
CA SER A 143 10.20 -2.96 -6.50
C SER A 143 9.33 -1.98 -7.29
N VAL A 144 8.74 -2.43 -8.41
CA VAL A 144 7.80 -1.61 -9.19
C VAL A 144 6.55 -1.27 -8.37
N GLY A 145 5.92 -2.26 -7.74
CA GLY A 145 4.72 -2.05 -6.93
C GLY A 145 4.95 -1.15 -5.72
N ILE A 146 6.04 -1.36 -4.99
CA ILE A 146 6.40 -0.55 -3.82
C ILE A 146 6.67 0.89 -4.24
N ALA A 147 7.44 1.11 -5.30
CA ALA A 147 7.72 2.46 -5.78
C ALA A 147 6.44 3.18 -6.23
N GLN A 148 5.51 2.47 -6.89
CA GLN A 148 4.22 3.05 -7.27
C GLN A 148 3.39 3.48 -6.05
N VAL A 149 3.31 2.63 -5.02
CA VAL A 149 2.59 2.96 -3.78
C VAL A 149 3.23 4.16 -3.08
N MET A 150 4.57 4.16 -2.96
CA MET A 150 5.31 5.27 -2.35
C MET A 150 5.09 6.58 -3.11
N MET A 151 5.13 6.54 -4.44
CA MET A 151 4.84 7.70 -5.28
C MET A 151 3.43 8.25 -5.05
N GLN A 152 2.40 7.39 -5.08
CA GLN A 152 1.01 7.81 -4.85
C GLN A 152 0.74 8.24 -3.41
N ALA A 153 1.58 7.84 -2.45
CA ALA A 153 1.57 8.32 -1.07
C ALA A 153 2.33 9.64 -0.87
N GLY A 154 2.93 10.21 -1.92
CA GLY A 154 3.70 11.45 -1.85
C GLY A 154 5.10 11.28 -1.23
N MET A 155 5.64 10.06 -1.24
CA MET A 155 6.98 9.75 -0.73
C MET A 155 8.04 9.85 -1.84
N PHE A 156 9.32 9.95 -1.43
CA PHE A 156 10.42 9.58 -2.33
C PHE A 156 10.36 8.07 -2.66
N VAL A 157 11.09 7.64 -3.68
CA VAL A 157 11.15 6.24 -4.12
C VAL A 157 12.60 5.72 -4.19
N PRO A 158 12.83 4.39 -4.10
CA PRO A 158 14.16 3.77 -4.13
C PRO A 158 14.75 3.69 -5.55
N ALA A 159 14.96 4.85 -6.18
CA ALA A 159 15.50 4.98 -7.53
C ALA A 159 16.32 6.27 -7.68
N THR A 160 17.03 6.44 -8.79
CA THR A 160 17.63 7.75 -9.15
C THR A 160 16.69 8.61 -9.98
N TYR A 161 15.76 7.98 -10.69
CA TYR A 161 14.67 8.62 -11.44
C TYR A 161 13.45 7.71 -11.41
N PHE A 162 12.25 8.29 -11.31
CA PHE A 162 11.00 7.54 -11.38
C PHE A 162 9.86 8.44 -11.88
N GLU A 163 9.18 7.98 -12.91
CA GLU A 163 8.02 8.59 -13.52
C GLU A 163 7.04 7.48 -13.93
N SER A 164 5.78 7.65 -13.54
CA SER A 164 4.72 6.65 -13.76
C SER A 164 3.37 7.36 -13.76
N PRO A 165 2.32 6.85 -14.42
CA PRO A 165 0.98 7.42 -14.28
C PRO A 165 0.41 7.16 -12.87
N LEU A 166 -0.67 7.85 -12.55
CA LEU A 166 -1.49 7.53 -11.38
C LEU A 166 -2.43 6.39 -11.71
N TYR A 167 -2.52 5.41 -10.81
CA TYR A 167 -3.48 4.32 -10.87
C TYR A 167 -4.52 4.47 -9.77
N ASP A 168 -5.78 4.17 -10.08
CA ASP A 168 -6.86 4.14 -9.10
C ASP A 168 -6.79 2.89 -8.22
N ASN A 169 -6.31 1.78 -8.79
CA ASN A 169 -6.12 0.51 -8.11
C ASN A 169 -4.71 -0.04 -8.40
N ILE A 170 -4.03 -0.49 -7.34
CA ILE A 170 -2.79 -1.26 -7.44
C ILE A 170 -3.10 -2.67 -6.90
N LEU A 171 -3.31 -3.60 -7.82
CA LEU A 171 -3.80 -4.95 -7.53
C LEU A 171 -2.66 -5.96 -7.65
N THR A 172 -2.71 -7.01 -6.84
CA THR A 172 -1.67 -8.04 -6.85
C THR A 172 -2.30 -9.43 -6.86
N HIS A 173 -1.69 -10.33 -7.62
CA HIS A 173 -2.06 -11.74 -7.61
C HIS A 173 -0.79 -12.59 -7.58
N PHE A 174 -0.43 -13.00 -6.36
CA PHE A 174 0.77 -13.78 -6.10
C PHE A 174 0.38 -15.21 -5.76
N THR A 175 1.12 -16.19 -6.27
CA THR A 175 0.99 -17.58 -5.87
C THR A 175 1.17 -17.70 -4.36
N ARG A 176 0.19 -18.31 -3.68
CA ARG A 176 0.27 -18.56 -2.24
C ARG A 176 1.00 -19.87 -2.00
N ARG A 177 1.84 -19.89 -0.95
CA ARG A 177 2.34 -21.14 -0.38
C ARG A 177 1.20 -21.83 0.38
N GLU A 178 1.33 -23.14 0.51
CA GLU A 178 0.29 -24.05 1.01
C GLU A 178 -0.29 -23.58 2.36
N ASP A 179 -1.62 -23.45 2.44
CA ASP A 179 -2.35 -23.44 3.70
C ASP A 179 -2.99 -24.83 3.88
N SER A 180 -2.65 -25.52 4.97
CA SER A 180 -3.14 -26.87 5.30
C SER A 180 -4.65 -26.91 5.65
N SER A 181 -5.33 -25.77 5.57
CA SER A 181 -6.77 -25.58 5.84
C SER A 181 -7.65 -25.50 4.59
N MET A 182 -7.10 -25.75 3.39
CA MET A 182 -7.84 -25.71 2.12
C MET A 182 -8.95 -26.77 2.06
N ASN A 183 -10.20 -26.33 1.98
CA ASN A 183 -11.39 -27.17 1.80
C ASN A 183 -11.78 -27.37 0.32
N SER A 184 -11.12 -26.69 -0.63
CA SER A 184 -11.39 -26.72 -2.08
C SER A 184 -10.12 -26.94 -2.92
N GLY A 185 -10.27 -27.22 -4.22
CA GLY A 185 -9.15 -27.38 -5.15
C GLY A 185 -8.36 -26.07 -5.36
N ARG A 186 -7.03 -26.15 -5.47
CA ARG A 186 -6.12 -24.99 -5.59
C ARG A 186 -6.50 -24.02 -6.71
N LEU A 187 -6.86 -24.55 -7.87
CA LEU A 187 -7.28 -23.75 -9.02
C LEU A 187 -8.60 -23.02 -8.76
N ASP A 188 -9.56 -23.66 -8.10
CA ASP A 188 -10.86 -23.02 -7.77
C ASP A 188 -10.66 -21.82 -6.81
N GLU A 189 -9.81 -21.99 -5.80
CA GLU A 189 -9.46 -20.87 -4.91
C GLU A 189 -8.73 -19.76 -5.65
N GLU A 190 -7.75 -20.10 -6.50
CA GLU A 190 -7.03 -19.14 -7.33
C GLU A 190 -7.99 -18.35 -8.22
N MET A 191 -8.92 -19.03 -8.89
CA MET A 191 -9.95 -18.41 -9.74
C MET A 191 -10.90 -17.52 -8.95
N LYS A 192 -11.31 -17.90 -7.73
CA LYS A 192 -12.12 -17.03 -6.85
C LYS A 192 -11.38 -15.75 -6.46
N ARG A 193 -10.07 -15.82 -6.22
CA ARG A 193 -9.28 -14.60 -5.96
C ARG A 193 -9.17 -13.74 -7.22
N MET A 194 -8.92 -14.36 -8.36
CA MET A 194 -8.86 -13.66 -9.65
C MET A 194 -10.18 -12.94 -9.95
N ASN A 195 -11.32 -13.59 -9.70
CA ASN A 195 -12.63 -12.97 -9.91
C ASN A 195 -12.80 -11.69 -9.09
N ARG A 196 -12.41 -11.71 -7.81
CA ARG A 196 -12.43 -10.51 -6.95
C ARG A 196 -11.51 -9.39 -7.47
N ILE A 197 -10.39 -9.75 -8.08
CA ILE A 197 -9.49 -8.76 -8.70
C ILE A 197 -10.19 -8.14 -9.91
N ILE A 198 -10.73 -8.97 -10.81
CA ILE A 198 -11.44 -8.53 -12.01
C ILE A 198 -12.59 -7.58 -11.67
N ASP A 199 -13.34 -7.85 -10.60
CA ASP A 199 -14.44 -6.97 -10.14
C ASP A 199 -13.98 -5.54 -9.75
N MET A 200 -12.69 -5.35 -9.45
CA MET A 200 -12.10 -4.05 -9.10
C MET A 200 -11.31 -3.41 -10.25
N VAL A 201 -11.04 -4.14 -11.33
CA VAL A 201 -10.19 -3.65 -12.43
C VAL A 201 -10.90 -2.52 -13.18
N THR A 202 -10.16 -1.44 -13.38
CA THR A 202 -10.49 -0.35 -14.30
C THR A 202 -9.42 -0.24 -15.37
N ASP A 203 -9.65 0.58 -16.38
CA ASP A 203 -8.65 0.90 -17.38
C ASP A 203 -7.48 1.74 -16.84
N HIS A 204 -7.56 2.23 -15.59
CA HIS A 204 -6.52 2.95 -14.87
C HIS A 204 -5.93 2.13 -13.70
N SER A 205 -6.04 0.80 -13.76
CA SER A 205 -5.45 -0.10 -12.77
C SER A 205 -4.04 -0.55 -13.15
N LEU A 206 -3.18 -0.74 -12.14
CA LEU A 206 -1.91 -1.47 -12.24
C LEU A 206 -2.08 -2.84 -11.59
N ILE A 207 -1.78 -3.91 -12.33
CA ILE A 207 -1.88 -5.27 -11.82
C ILE A 207 -0.53 -5.98 -11.87
N LEU A 208 -0.12 -6.53 -10.73
CA LEU A 208 1.14 -7.27 -10.57
C LEU A 208 0.85 -8.75 -10.34
N PHE A 209 1.10 -9.56 -11.36
CA PHE A 209 0.96 -11.01 -11.29
C PHE A 209 2.32 -11.66 -11.04
N ASN A 210 2.37 -12.52 -10.02
CA ASN A 210 3.57 -13.30 -9.72
C ASN A 210 3.25 -14.80 -9.73
N GLU A 211 3.70 -15.46 -10.80
CA GLU A 211 3.56 -16.92 -11.00
C GLU A 211 2.11 -17.41 -11.01
N SER A 212 1.17 -16.52 -11.37
CA SER A 212 -0.27 -16.83 -11.43
C SER A 212 -0.58 -17.93 -12.44
N PHE A 213 -1.63 -18.70 -12.17
CA PHE A 213 -2.13 -19.83 -12.96
C PHE A 213 -1.19 -21.03 -13.04
N SER A 214 -0.24 -21.13 -12.10
CA SER A 214 0.68 -22.26 -11.99
C SER A 214 0.14 -23.39 -11.10
N SER A 215 -1.12 -23.33 -10.67
CA SER A 215 -1.75 -24.32 -9.77
C SER A 215 -2.33 -25.54 -10.48
N THR A 216 -2.29 -25.57 -11.82
CA THR A 216 -2.77 -26.69 -12.67
C THR A 216 -1.70 -27.10 -13.69
N THR A 217 -2.07 -27.97 -14.64
CA THR A 217 -1.22 -28.37 -15.76
C THR A 217 -0.76 -27.15 -16.57
N GLU A 218 0.48 -27.17 -17.08
CA GLU A 218 1.02 -26.06 -17.87
C GLU A 218 0.13 -25.68 -19.06
N LYS A 219 -0.50 -26.67 -19.69
CA LYS A 219 -1.42 -26.47 -20.82
C LYS A 219 -2.66 -25.66 -20.40
N GLU A 220 -3.34 -26.08 -19.34
CA GLU A 220 -4.54 -25.39 -18.85
C GLU A 220 -4.19 -24.01 -18.29
N GLY A 221 -3.13 -23.93 -17.48
CA GLY A 221 -2.65 -22.68 -16.91
C GLY A 221 -2.27 -21.66 -17.99
N SER A 222 -1.61 -22.12 -19.06
CA SER A 222 -1.25 -21.26 -20.19
C SER A 222 -2.47 -20.71 -20.93
N GLN A 223 -3.49 -21.54 -21.18
CA GLN A 223 -4.72 -21.11 -21.86
C GLN A 223 -5.51 -20.09 -21.02
N ILE A 224 -5.62 -20.33 -19.71
CA ILE A 224 -6.30 -19.42 -18.79
C ILE A 224 -5.55 -18.08 -18.71
N ALA A 225 -4.22 -18.14 -18.53
CA ALA A 225 -3.38 -16.95 -18.50
C ALA A 225 -3.46 -16.16 -19.80
N GLU A 226 -3.41 -16.81 -20.96
CA GLU A 226 -3.52 -16.17 -22.26
C GLU A 226 -4.81 -15.37 -22.39
N HIS A 227 -5.97 -16.00 -22.12
CA HIS A 227 -7.26 -15.32 -22.25
C HIS A 227 -7.41 -14.12 -21.31
N ILE A 228 -6.99 -14.26 -20.04
CA ILE A 228 -7.13 -13.20 -19.06
C ILE A 228 -6.18 -12.03 -19.37
N ILE A 229 -4.91 -12.32 -19.63
CA ILE A 229 -3.90 -11.28 -19.89
C ILE A 229 -4.17 -10.60 -21.25
N GLN A 230 -4.65 -11.32 -22.26
CA GLN A 230 -5.08 -10.72 -23.52
C GLN A 230 -6.25 -9.75 -23.30
N ALA A 231 -7.28 -10.14 -22.53
CA ALA A 231 -8.41 -9.26 -22.25
C ALA A 231 -7.99 -7.98 -21.49
N MET A 232 -7.05 -8.08 -20.55
CA MET A 232 -6.48 -6.93 -19.85
C MET A 232 -5.67 -6.03 -20.78
N TYR A 233 -4.86 -6.63 -21.66
CA TYR A 233 -4.10 -5.91 -22.68
C TYR A 233 -5.02 -5.15 -23.64
N ASP A 234 -6.08 -5.80 -24.15
CA ASP A 234 -7.04 -5.19 -25.06
C ASP A 234 -7.83 -4.05 -24.41
N SER A 235 -8.01 -4.12 -23.08
CA SER A 235 -8.66 -3.08 -22.26
C SER A 235 -7.72 -1.94 -21.86
N GLY A 236 -6.43 -2.01 -22.23
CA GLY A 236 -5.43 -0.98 -21.90
C GLY A 236 -5.07 -0.91 -20.42
N VAL A 237 -5.25 -1.99 -19.67
CA VAL A 237 -4.88 -2.10 -18.26
C VAL A 237 -3.36 -2.28 -18.15
N SER A 238 -2.71 -1.61 -17.20
CA SER A 238 -1.27 -1.79 -16.95
C SER A 238 -1.01 -3.09 -16.19
N VAL A 239 -0.20 -3.97 -16.77
CA VAL A 239 0.05 -5.32 -16.26
C VAL A 239 1.54 -5.63 -16.25
N PHE A 240 2.05 -6.07 -15.10
CA PHE A 240 3.32 -6.77 -15.01
C PHE A 240 3.07 -8.24 -14.65
N MET A 241 3.51 -9.17 -15.49
CA MET A 241 3.32 -10.62 -15.32
C MET A 241 4.65 -11.34 -15.24
N VAL A 242 5.00 -11.84 -14.05
CA VAL A 242 6.07 -12.82 -13.87
C VAL A 242 5.48 -14.22 -14.08
N THR A 243 6.03 -14.98 -15.03
CA THR A 243 5.51 -16.32 -15.38
C THR A 243 6.62 -17.31 -15.67
N HIS A 244 6.34 -18.60 -15.40
CA HIS A 244 7.14 -19.75 -15.85
C HIS A 244 6.44 -20.56 -16.95
N LEU A 245 5.22 -20.16 -17.32
CA LEU A 245 4.43 -20.83 -18.36
C LEU A 245 5.02 -20.44 -19.73
N PHE A 246 5.93 -21.27 -20.24
CA PHE A 246 6.66 -20.98 -21.48
C PHE A 246 5.72 -20.92 -22.70
N ALA A 247 4.74 -21.84 -22.76
CA ALA A 247 3.76 -21.87 -23.83
C ALA A 247 2.96 -20.54 -23.90
N PHE A 248 2.44 -20.08 -22.78
CA PHE A 248 1.75 -18.78 -22.68
C PHE A 248 2.65 -17.60 -23.07
N ALA A 249 3.86 -17.53 -22.50
CA ALA A 249 4.77 -16.42 -22.80
C ALA A 249 5.14 -16.39 -24.30
N SER A 250 5.42 -17.54 -24.89
CA SER A 250 5.75 -17.68 -26.31
C SER A 250 4.59 -17.31 -27.23
N GLN A 251 3.37 -17.73 -26.88
CA GLN A 251 2.15 -17.35 -27.61
C GLN A 251 1.92 -15.84 -27.60
N MET A 252 2.06 -15.20 -26.44
CA MET A 252 1.93 -13.74 -26.34
C MET A 252 3.03 -13.01 -27.12
N TYR A 253 4.27 -13.51 -27.08
CA TYR A 253 5.39 -12.93 -27.84
C TYR A 253 5.14 -13.02 -29.36
N ALA A 254 4.62 -14.17 -29.84
CA ALA A 254 4.34 -14.38 -31.26
C ALA A 254 3.26 -13.43 -31.83
N LYS A 255 2.39 -12.86 -30.97
CA LYS A 255 1.38 -11.87 -31.38
C LYS A 255 1.98 -10.50 -31.76
N ASN A 256 3.25 -10.23 -31.41
CA ASN A 256 3.96 -8.99 -31.73
C ASN A 256 3.17 -7.71 -31.36
N LEU A 257 2.66 -7.69 -30.13
CA LEU A 257 1.82 -6.62 -29.59
C LEU A 257 2.64 -5.34 -29.38
N SER A 258 2.21 -4.21 -29.95
CA SER A 258 2.97 -2.94 -29.93
C SER A 258 3.10 -2.30 -28.54
N GLY A 259 2.18 -2.59 -27.61
CA GLY A 259 2.22 -2.10 -26.23
C GLY A 259 2.74 -3.11 -25.23
N ALA A 260 3.46 -4.15 -25.69
CA ALA A 260 3.98 -5.21 -24.85
C ALA A 260 5.51 -5.27 -24.88
N ARG A 261 6.12 -5.45 -23.72
CA ARG A 261 7.56 -5.63 -23.53
C ARG A 261 7.84 -6.98 -22.88
N PHE A 262 8.82 -7.70 -23.42
CA PHE A 262 9.22 -9.02 -22.93
C PHE A 262 10.62 -8.95 -22.34
N LEU A 263 10.69 -9.25 -21.05
CA LEU A 263 11.90 -9.20 -20.25
C LEU A 263 12.28 -10.60 -19.78
N SER A 264 13.57 -10.84 -19.64
CA SER A 264 14.11 -12.00 -18.94
C SER A 264 15.08 -11.58 -17.86
N ALA A 265 15.09 -12.33 -16.75
CA ALA A 265 16.22 -12.29 -15.84
C ALA A 265 17.48 -12.76 -16.58
N GLU A 266 18.51 -11.92 -16.62
CA GLU A 266 19.77 -12.21 -17.30
C GLU A 266 20.55 -13.34 -16.59
N ARG A 267 21.05 -14.26 -17.40
CA ARG A 267 21.95 -15.35 -17.02
C ARG A 267 23.19 -15.26 -17.90
N LYS A 268 24.36 -15.21 -17.27
CA LYS A 268 25.65 -15.24 -17.98
C LYS A 268 25.93 -16.65 -18.51
N GLU A 269 26.88 -16.75 -19.44
CA GLU A 269 27.30 -18.02 -20.03
C GLU A 269 27.84 -19.02 -18.99
N ASP A 270 28.45 -18.52 -17.91
CA ASP A 270 28.93 -19.30 -16.76
C ASP A 270 27.79 -19.75 -15.81
N GLY A 271 26.53 -19.44 -16.14
CA GLY A 271 25.37 -19.76 -15.33
C GLY A 271 25.07 -18.76 -14.21
N ALA A 272 25.92 -17.75 -13.98
CA ALA A 272 25.72 -16.77 -12.93
C ALA A 272 24.50 -15.88 -13.20
N ARG A 273 23.74 -15.61 -12.14
CA ARG A 273 22.54 -14.75 -12.18
C ARG A 273 22.92 -13.32 -11.83
N THR A 274 22.65 -12.38 -12.74
CA THR A 274 22.98 -10.97 -12.52
C THR A 274 21.85 -10.20 -11.84
N PHE A 275 20.62 -10.77 -11.83
CA PHE A 275 19.38 -10.15 -11.35
C PHE A 275 18.94 -8.91 -12.13
N LYS A 276 19.58 -8.63 -13.28
CA LYS A 276 19.14 -7.60 -14.23
C LYS A 276 18.03 -8.16 -15.13
N MET A 277 17.01 -7.36 -15.38
CA MET A 277 15.95 -7.64 -16.34
C MET A 277 16.37 -7.04 -17.68
N ILE A 278 16.50 -7.89 -18.70
CA ILE A 278 16.91 -7.50 -20.05
C ILE A 278 15.83 -7.82 -21.06
N ASP A 279 15.74 -7.04 -22.14
CA ASP A 279 14.86 -7.37 -23.26
C ASP A 279 15.27 -8.70 -23.87
N HIS A 280 14.35 -9.66 -23.85
CA HIS A 280 14.63 -10.99 -24.34
C HIS A 280 13.33 -11.73 -24.68
N LYS A 281 13.37 -12.52 -25.76
CA LYS A 281 12.26 -13.42 -26.08
C LYS A 281 12.07 -14.45 -24.96
N PRO A 282 10.86 -14.97 -24.73
CA PRO A 282 10.66 -16.08 -23.79
C PRO A 282 11.58 -17.26 -24.11
N THR A 283 12.14 -17.88 -23.07
CA THR A 283 12.98 -19.09 -23.18
C THR A 283 12.44 -20.19 -22.28
N GLU A 284 12.57 -21.44 -22.72
CA GLU A 284 12.35 -22.58 -21.83
C GLU A 284 13.42 -22.57 -20.76
N THR A 285 13.00 -22.38 -19.52
CA THR A 285 13.90 -22.50 -18.38
C THR A 285 13.59 -23.79 -17.65
N SER A 286 14.43 -24.80 -17.84
CA SER A 286 14.27 -26.08 -17.13
C SER A 286 14.89 -25.99 -15.73
N TYR A 287 14.07 -25.52 -14.78
CA TYR A 287 14.45 -25.43 -13.37
C TYR A 287 14.92 -26.76 -12.78
N GLY A 288 14.29 -27.87 -13.20
CA GLY A 288 14.65 -29.20 -12.73
C GLY A 288 16.05 -29.61 -13.19
N LEU A 289 16.42 -29.27 -14.43
CA LEU A 289 17.76 -29.53 -14.95
C LEU A 289 18.82 -28.63 -14.29
N ASP A 290 18.48 -27.37 -14.00
CA ASP A 290 19.38 -26.45 -13.29
C ASP A 290 19.69 -26.94 -11.86
N LEU A 291 18.67 -27.35 -11.10
CA LEU A 291 18.85 -27.94 -9.77
C LEU A 291 19.63 -29.25 -9.83
N TYR A 292 19.35 -30.09 -10.82
CA TYR A 292 20.05 -31.36 -11.01
C TYR A 292 21.53 -31.15 -11.31
N ALA A 293 21.87 -30.19 -12.19
CA ALA A 293 23.25 -29.84 -12.50
C ALA A 293 23.99 -29.30 -11.26
N GLU A 294 23.36 -28.42 -10.47
CA GLU A 294 23.97 -27.84 -9.26
C GLU A 294 24.23 -28.91 -8.18
N ILE A 295 23.36 -29.93 -8.07
CA ILE A 295 23.56 -31.08 -7.17
C ILE A 295 24.72 -31.96 -7.64
N ILE A 296 24.82 -32.21 -8.95
CA ILE A 296 25.90 -33.03 -9.53
C ILE A 296 27.25 -32.32 -9.40
N GLU A 297 27.34 -31.04 -9.71
CA GLU A 297 28.59 -30.27 -9.61
C GLU A 297 29.08 -30.18 -8.16
N LYS A 298 28.18 -29.93 -7.19
CA LYS A 298 28.55 -29.96 -5.76
C LYS A 298 28.95 -31.35 -5.26
N GLY A 299 28.44 -32.42 -5.88
CA GLY A 299 28.85 -33.79 -5.59
C GLY A 299 30.24 -34.12 -6.12
N ALA A 300 30.63 -33.55 -7.27
CA ALA A 300 31.93 -33.78 -7.90
C ALA A 300 33.09 -32.99 -7.24
N GLU A 301 32.80 -31.89 -6.54
CA GLU A 301 33.81 -31.13 -5.77
C GLU A 301 34.10 -31.72 -4.37
N GLN A 302 33.36 -32.76 -3.95
CA GLN A 302 33.52 -33.43 -2.64
C GLN A 302 34.23 -34.80 -2.72
N GLU A 303 34.71 -35.21 -3.90
CA GLU A 303 35.58 -36.38 -4.12
C GLU A 303 37.02 -35.94 -4.45
#